data_AF-A0A219AJW4-F1
#
_entry.id   AF-A0A219AJW4-F1
#
_cell.length_a   1.000
_cell.length_b   1.000
_cell.length_c   1.000
_cell.angle_alpha   90.00
_cell.angle_beta   90.00
_cell.angle_gamma   90.00
#
_symmetry.space_group_name_H-M   'P 1'
#
loop_
_entity.id
_entity.type
_entity.pdbx_description
1 polymer ?
#
loop_
_entity_poly.entity_id
_entity_poly.type
_entity_poly.pdbx_seq_one_letter_code
_entity_poly.pdbx_strand_id
1 'polypeptide(L)'
;MAKLRKKEKETGGLFINAGPCILCTKGCQRPLGRPCKKPDKARRGWDELGTRICEAVEDHTDLKLEWFDLPKGIIPEYTCVITGFMHN
;
A
#
# COMPACT_ATOMS: atom_id res chain seq x y z
N MET A 1 4.11 -4.88 -10.80
CA MET A 1 3.67 -5.79 -9.71
C MET A 1 4.10 -7.26 -9.89
N ALA A 2 4.01 -7.87 -11.08
CA ALA A 2 4.36 -9.29 -11.27
C ALA A 2 5.78 -9.68 -10.80
N LYS A 3 6.79 -8.81 -11.07
CA LYS A 3 8.18 -9.01 -10.61
C LYS A 3 8.31 -9.06 -9.08
N LEU A 4 7.66 -8.16 -8.35
CA LEU A 4 7.72 -8.12 -6.89
C LEU A 4 6.99 -9.30 -6.24
N ARG A 5 5.88 -9.75 -6.85
CA ARG A 5 5.19 -10.97 -6.43
C ARG A 5 6.01 -12.23 -6.67
N LYS A 6 6.85 -12.25 -7.70
CA LYS A 6 7.82 -13.33 -7.93
C LYS A 6 8.88 -13.32 -6.83
N LYS A 7 9.49 -12.16 -6.54
CA LYS A 7 10.45 -12.01 -5.44
C LYS A 7 9.91 -12.47 -4.08
N GLU A 8 8.67 -12.13 -3.74
CA GLU A 8 8.01 -12.59 -2.52
C GLU A 8 8.01 -14.13 -2.42
N LYS A 9 7.69 -14.84 -3.50
CA LYS A 9 7.72 -16.32 -3.49
C LYS A 9 9.13 -16.88 -3.35
N GLU A 10 10.12 -16.21 -3.91
CA GLU A 10 11.52 -16.67 -3.93
C GLU A 10 12.23 -16.44 -2.59
N THR A 11 11.86 -15.38 -1.86
CA THR A 11 12.58 -14.92 -0.67
C THR A 11 11.77 -15.05 0.62
N GLY A 12 10.47 -15.30 0.53
CA GLY A 12 9.55 -15.22 1.67
C GLY A 12 9.31 -13.79 2.19
N GLY A 13 9.82 -12.77 1.50
CA GLY A 13 9.57 -11.37 1.83
C GLY A 13 8.14 -10.92 1.55
N LEU A 14 7.80 -9.68 1.90
CA LEU A 14 6.46 -9.12 1.81
C LEU A 14 6.32 -8.14 0.64
N PHE A 15 5.41 -8.44 -0.29
CA PHE A 15 4.96 -7.47 -1.28
C PHE A 15 3.98 -6.46 -0.68
N ILE A 16 4.31 -5.16 -0.79
CA ILE A 16 3.51 -4.05 -0.27
C ILE A 16 2.68 -3.45 -1.41
N ASN A 17 1.36 -3.46 -1.24
CA ASN A 17 0.44 -3.03 -2.28
C ASN A 17 0.31 -1.50 -2.32
N ALA A 18 0.12 -0.96 -3.52
CA ALA A 18 -0.31 0.42 -3.68
C ALA A 18 -1.80 0.51 -3.33
N GLY A 19 -2.11 1.05 -2.16
CA GLY A 19 -3.48 1.17 -1.64
C GLY A 19 -3.99 -0.06 -0.87
N PRO A 20 -5.27 -0.02 -0.44
CA PRO A 20 -5.83 -0.98 0.50
C PRO A 20 -6.00 -2.38 -0.09
N CYS A 21 -6.16 -3.38 0.79
CA CYS A 21 -6.53 -4.73 0.40
C CYS A 21 -7.95 -4.78 -0.20
N ILE A 22 -8.07 -5.30 -1.42
CA ILE A 22 -9.35 -5.40 -2.15
C ILE A 22 -9.96 -6.82 -2.19
N LEU A 23 -9.46 -7.75 -1.36
CA LEU A 23 -9.88 -9.16 -1.42
C LEU A 23 -11.30 -9.46 -0.91
N CYS A 24 -11.89 -8.52 -0.16
CA CYS A 24 -13.19 -8.67 0.47
C CYS A 24 -14.23 -7.84 -0.29
N THR A 25 -14.88 -8.45 -1.28
CA THR A 25 -15.91 -7.79 -2.10
C THR A 25 -17.21 -7.49 -1.33
N LYS A 26 -17.50 -8.26 -0.27
CA LYS A 26 -18.68 -8.08 0.60
C LYS A 26 -18.38 -7.31 1.89
N GLY A 27 -17.36 -6.44 1.87
CA GLY A 27 -16.90 -5.67 3.02
C GLY A 27 -15.82 -6.37 3.86
N CYS A 28 -14.82 -5.60 4.27
CA CYS A 28 -13.76 -6.07 5.16
C CYS A 28 -14.27 -6.12 6.62
N GLN A 29 -13.89 -7.15 7.37
CA GLN A 29 -14.26 -7.27 8.79
C GLN A 29 -13.24 -6.66 9.76
N ARG A 30 -12.04 -6.29 9.28
CA ARG A 30 -11.01 -5.65 10.12
C ARG A 30 -11.48 -4.31 10.71
N PRO A 31 -12.19 -3.42 9.98
CA PRO A 31 -12.74 -2.21 10.57
C PRO A 31 -13.74 -2.47 11.72
N LEU A 32 -14.31 -3.67 11.80
CA LEU A 32 -15.22 -4.08 12.87
C LEU A 32 -14.49 -4.75 14.05
N GLY A 33 -13.16 -4.68 14.11
CA GLY A 33 -12.33 -5.31 15.14
C GLY A 33 -12.21 -6.84 15.01
N ARG A 34 -12.71 -7.43 13.92
CA ARG A 34 -12.67 -8.90 13.73
C ARG A 34 -11.47 -9.34 12.88
N PRO A 35 -10.99 -10.58 13.05
CA PRO A 35 -9.88 -11.11 12.26
C PRO A 35 -10.14 -11.07 10.75
N CYS A 36 -9.05 -11.03 9.97
CA CYS A 36 -9.14 -11.12 8.52
C CYS A 36 -9.69 -12.50 8.10
N LYS A 37 -10.64 -12.53 7.16
CA LYS A 37 -11.16 -13.80 6.58
C LYS A 37 -10.15 -14.53 5.67
N LYS A 38 -9.10 -13.84 5.22
CA LYS A 38 -8.11 -14.34 4.24
C LYS A 38 -6.69 -13.90 4.64
N PRO A 39 -6.21 -14.25 5.85
CA PRO A 39 -4.97 -13.69 6.39
C PRO A 39 -3.76 -13.96 5.48
N ASP A 40 -3.63 -15.16 4.92
CA ASP A 40 -2.48 -15.57 4.10
C ASP A 40 -2.44 -14.92 2.71
N LYS A 41 -3.57 -14.34 2.28
CA LYS A 41 -3.68 -13.65 0.98
C LYS A 41 -3.70 -12.14 1.15
N ALA A 42 -4.01 -11.65 2.35
CA ALA A 42 -4.17 -10.24 2.64
C ALA A 42 -2.89 -9.48 2.26
N ARG A 43 -3.06 -8.40 1.50
CA ARG A 43 -1.99 -7.47 1.20
C ARG A 43 -2.04 -6.32 2.19
N ARG A 44 -0.86 -5.80 2.53
CA ARG A 44 -0.71 -4.62 3.37
C ARG A 44 -0.40 -3.43 2.46
N GLY A 45 -1.05 -2.31 2.71
CA GLY A 45 -0.58 -1.01 2.24
C GLY A 45 0.57 -0.50 3.11
N TRP A 46 1.23 0.57 2.67
CA TRP A 46 2.28 1.26 3.42
C TRP A 46 1.81 1.74 4.81
N ASP A 47 0.61 2.32 4.87
CA ASP A 47 0.05 2.87 6.11
C ASP A 47 -0.17 1.78 7.17
N GLU A 48 -0.51 0.56 6.76
CA GLU A 48 -0.71 -0.57 7.67
C GLU A 48 0.60 -1.09 8.28
N LEU A 49 1.74 -0.72 7.71
CA LEU A 49 3.08 -1.06 8.20
C LEU A 49 3.68 0.07 9.04
N GLY A 50 2.92 1.13 9.32
CA GLY A 50 3.39 2.29 10.06
C GLY A 50 4.38 3.15 9.27
N THR A 51 4.45 2.99 7.95
CA THR A 51 5.37 3.74 7.09
C THR A 51 4.86 5.16 6.86
N ARG A 52 5.72 6.16 7.08
CA ARG A 52 5.47 7.54 6.68
C ARG A 52 5.86 7.72 5.21
N ILE A 53 5.01 7.23 4.31
CA ILE A 53 5.39 7.06 2.90
C ILE A 53 5.77 8.35 2.18
N CYS A 54 5.18 9.49 2.57
CA CYS A 54 5.55 10.79 1.99
C CYS A 54 7.02 11.13 2.31
N GLU A 55 7.40 11.02 3.59
CA GLU A 55 8.77 11.29 4.03
C GLU A 55 9.76 10.32 3.40
N ALA A 56 9.44 9.03 3.37
CA ALA A 56 10.30 8.02 2.76
C ALA A 56 10.56 8.27 1.26
N VAL A 57 9.62 8.88 0.54
CA VAL A 57 9.79 9.25 -0.87
C VAL A 57 10.60 10.52 -1.00
N GLU A 58 10.32 11.53 -0.18
CA GLU A 58 11.02 12.81 -0.15
C GLU A 58 12.50 12.64 0.29
N ASP A 59 12.81 11.66 1.14
CA ASP A 59 14.17 11.34 1.58
C ASP A 59 15.05 10.75 0.46
N HIS A 60 14.43 10.17 -0.57
CA HIS A 60 15.12 9.42 -1.63
C HIS A 60 14.94 9.99 -3.03
N THR A 61 14.06 10.97 -3.19
CA THR A 61 13.69 11.55 -4.47
C THR A 61 13.29 13.01 -4.29
N ASP A 62 13.42 13.82 -5.34
CA ASP A 62 12.90 15.20 -5.33
C ASP A 62 11.36 15.25 -5.52
N LEU A 63 10.67 14.10 -5.45
CA LEU A 63 9.22 14.03 -5.62
C LEU A 63 8.51 14.29 -4.29
N LYS A 64 7.57 15.23 -4.32
CA LYS A 64 6.61 15.43 -3.24
C LYS A 64 5.37 14.56 -3.47
N LEU A 65 4.84 13.90 -2.45
CA LEU A 65 3.57 13.19 -2.65
C LEU A 65 2.38 14.13 -2.47
N GLU A 66 1.63 14.30 -3.55
CA GLU A 66 0.40 15.09 -3.57
C GLU A 66 -0.83 14.21 -3.38
N TRP A 67 -1.82 14.74 -2.66
CA TRP A 67 -3.05 14.03 -2.33
C TRP A 67 -4.26 14.74 -2.92
N PHE A 68 -5.24 13.94 -3.35
CA PHE A 68 -6.55 14.47 -3.71
C PHE A 68 -7.25 15.03 -2.46
N ASP A 69 -7.81 16.24 -2.58
CA ASP A 69 -8.77 16.79 -1.62
C ASP A 69 -10.04 17.12 -2.40
N LEU A 70 -10.86 16.08 -2.62
CA LEU A 70 -12.11 16.19 -3.37
C LEU A 70 -13.09 17.22 -2.77
N PRO A 71 -13.27 17.33 -1.44
CA PRO A 71 -14.08 18.39 -0.84
C PRO A 71 -13.64 19.81 -1.22
N LYS A 72 -12.33 20.04 -1.41
CA LYS A 72 -11.79 21.32 -1.84
C LYS A 72 -11.58 21.42 -3.36
N GLY A 73 -11.93 20.39 -4.13
CA GLY A 73 -11.71 20.34 -5.57
C GLY A 73 -10.23 20.28 -5.99
N ILE A 74 -9.33 19.88 -5.08
CA ILE A 74 -7.90 19.80 -5.37
C ILE A 74 -7.58 18.47 -6.07
N ILE A 75 -7.00 18.58 -7.25
CA ILE A 75 -6.49 17.47 -8.05
C ILE A 75 -4.97 17.66 -8.16
N PRO A 76 -4.15 16.66 -7.77
CA PRO A 76 -2.70 16.70 -7.94
C PRO A 76 -2.26 16.97 -9.38
N GLU A 77 -1.12 17.63 -9.56
CA GLU A 77 -0.55 17.87 -10.89
C GLU A 77 -0.10 16.56 -11.56
N TYR A 78 0.24 15.57 -10.74
CA TYR A 78 0.62 14.23 -11.17
C TYR A 78 0.05 13.17 -10.23
N THR A 79 -0.04 11.94 -10.76
CA THR A 79 -0.41 10.78 -9.95
C THR A 79 0.81 9.90 -9.75
N CYS A 80 1.02 9.44 -8.53
CA CYS A 80 2.10 8.53 -8.18
C CYS A 80 1.54 7.22 -7.64
N VAL A 81 2.06 6.09 -8.12
CA VAL A 81 1.68 4.75 -7.66
C VAL A 81 2.91 4.08 -7.07
N ILE A 82 2.92 3.95 -5.74
CA ILE A 82 4.07 3.42 -5.01
C ILE A 82 3.74 2.05 -4.44
N THR A 83 4.58 1.09 -4.78
CA THR A 83 4.52 -0.29 -4.27
C THR A 83 5.90 -0.66 -3.76
N GLY A 84 5.96 -1.63 -2.84
CA GLY A 84 7.19 -1.97 -2.14
C GLY A 84 7.43 -3.46 -2.05
N PHE A 85 8.63 -3.79 -1.61
CA PHE A 85 9.02 -5.14 -1.28
C PHE A 85 9.96 -5.10 -0.07
N MET A 86 9.56 -5.79 1.00
CA MET A 86 10.31 -5.86 2.25
C MET A 86 10.83 -7.28 2.43
N HIS A 87 12.13 -7.41 2.66
CA HIS A 87 12.78 -8.68 2.99
C HIS A 87 13.90 -8.42 3.98
N ASN A 88 14.36 -9.47 4.66
CA ASN A 88 15.56 -9.40 5.51
C ASN A 88 16.84 -9.37 4.66
#